data_AF-A0A2E3S424-F1
#
_entry.id   AF-A0A2E3S424-F1
#
_cell.length_a   1.000
_cell.length_b   1.000
_cell.length_c   1.000
_cell.angle_alpha   90.00
_cell.angle_beta   90.00
_cell.angle_gamma   90.00
#
_symmetry.space_group_name_H-M   'P 1'
#
loop_
_entity.id
_entity.type
_entity.pdbx_description
1 polymer ?
#
loop_
_entity_poly.entity_id
_entity_poly.type
_entity_poly.pdbx_seq_one_letter_code
_entity_poly.pdbx_strand_id
1 'polypeptide(L)'
;MTLTKNVYALMLALVIVFSGCLSGNTDGQEEIVPEEDENSPPLIYGHVAYESYWDEDSGELLEPGLVSTSIVWDYDGEVVAFGIDWTMDGIIDQNFTGNYSELEYRYMPTNGDWFNPQSYDDVQEGRNGCYQFVNVIAIDDDGASTINPQTISFKEGENTGSCTTESREG
;
A
#
# COMPACT_ATOMS: atom_id res chain seq x y z
N MET A 1 11.93 -1.16 -79.14
CA MET A 1 11.93 -0.30 -77.93
C MET A 1 11.11 -0.96 -76.82
N THR A 2 11.60 -2.07 -76.28
CA THR A 2 10.85 -2.92 -75.32
C THR A 2 11.74 -3.52 -74.23
N LEU A 3 13.07 -3.32 -74.28
CA LEU A 3 13.99 -3.83 -73.27
C LEU A 3 14.07 -2.92 -72.03
N THR A 4 13.91 -1.61 -72.19
CA THR A 4 13.92 -0.64 -71.09
C THR A 4 12.66 -0.72 -70.23
N LYS A 5 11.50 -1.07 -70.81
CA LYS A 5 10.24 -1.19 -70.06
C LYS A 5 10.24 -2.38 -69.09
N ASN A 6 10.99 -3.45 -69.40
CA ASN A 6 11.08 -4.63 -68.56
C ASN A 6 12.06 -4.47 -67.39
N VAL A 7 13.05 -3.58 -67.50
CA VAL A 7 13.96 -3.25 -66.39
C VAL A 7 13.23 -2.40 -65.33
N TYR A 8 12.39 -1.45 -65.75
CA TYR A 8 11.57 -0.67 -64.83
C TYR A 8 10.52 -1.53 -64.12
N ALA A 9 9.89 -2.48 -64.82
CA ALA A 9 8.95 -3.41 -64.19
C ALA A 9 9.64 -4.35 -63.18
N LEU A 10 10.86 -4.81 -63.48
CA LEU A 10 11.64 -5.67 -62.58
C LEU A 10 12.13 -4.91 -61.35
N MET A 11 12.59 -3.66 -61.53
CA MET A 11 12.98 -2.76 -60.42
C MET A 11 11.78 -2.41 -59.53
N LEU A 12 10.61 -2.13 -60.13
CA LEU A 12 9.38 -1.83 -59.39
C LEU A 12 8.87 -3.03 -58.59
N ALA A 13 8.92 -4.24 -59.16
CA ALA A 13 8.55 -5.46 -58.45
C ALA A 13 9.51 -5.78 -57.29
N LEU A 14 10.80 -5.49 -57.44
CA LEU A 14 11.78 -5.66 -56.36
C LEU A 14 11.52 -4.67 -55.21
N VAL A 15 11.19 -3.42 -55.53
CA VAL A 15 10.82 -2.40 -54.54
C VAL A 15 9.56 -2.81 -53.77
N ILE A 16 8.54 -3.36 -54.45
CA ILE A 16 7.29 -3.81 -53.82
C ILE A 16 7.49 -5.05 -52.94
N VAL A 17 8.33 -6.00 -53.33
CA VAL A 17 8.63 -7.19 -52.50
C VAL A 17 9.46 -6.81 -51.26
N PHE A 18 10.39 -5.85 -51.38
CA PHE A 18 11.10 -5.32 -50.21
C PHE A 18 10.20 -4.45 -49.32
N SER A 19 9.17 -3.78 -49.85
CA SER A 19 8.21 -3.03 -49.03
C SER A 19 7.05 -3.88 -48.49
N GLY A 20 6.74 -5.04 -49.08
CA GLY A 20 5.71 -5.96 -48.60
C GLY A 20 6.13 -6.85 -47.41
N CYS A 21 7.43 -7.02 -47.18
CA CYS A 21 7.98 -7.59 -45.93
C CYS A 21 8.38 -6.50 -44.92
N LEU A 22 8.09 -5.24 -45.21
CA LEU A 22 8.13 -4.09 -44.29
C LEU A 22 6.71 -3.57 -44.06
N SER A 23 5.71 -4.46 -44.12
CA SER A 23 4.34 -4.17 -43.72
C SER A 23 4.21 -4.22 -42.19
N GLY A 24 4.91 -3.30 -41.55
CA GLY A 24 4.73 -2.85 -40.18
C GLY A 24 5.08 -1.36 -40.15
N ASN A 25 4.05 -0.54 -39.92
CA ASN A 25 4.05 0.90 -39.64
C ASN A 25 4.40 1.88 -40.77
N THR A 26 3.33 2.29 -41.47
CA THR A 26 3.17 3.53 -42.25
C THR A 26 3.58 4.79 -41.48
N ASP A 27 4.16 5.75 -42.22
CA ASP A 27 4.30 7.18 -41.89
C ASP A 27 3.02 7.76 -41.26
N GLY A 28 2.97 7.71 -39.94
CA GLY A 28 2.29 8.68 -39.10
C GLY A 28 3.40 9.45 -38.41
N GLN A 29 3.21 10.76 -38.25
CA GLN A 29 3.82 11.54 -37.18
C GLN A 29 4.17 10.60 -36.02
N GLU A 30 5.45 10.49 -35.61
CA GLU A 30 5.75 9.93 -34.29
C GLU A 30 5.01 10.86 -33.33
N GLU A 31 3.76 10.50 -33.06
CA GLU A 31 3.14 10.75 -31.78
C GLU A 31 4.19 10.21 -30.84
N ILE A 32 4.92 11.14 -30.22
CA ILE A 32 5.63 10.87 -28.98
C ILE A 32 4.48 10.35 -28.13
N VAL A 33 4.30 9.03 -28.10
CA VAL A 33 3.55 8.37 -27.05
C VAL A 33 4.31 8.86 -25.84
N PRO A 34 3.74 9.76 -25.02
CA PRO A 34 4.41 10.09 -23.77
C PRO A 34 4.71 8.74 -23.13
N GLU A 35 5.96 8.52 -22.70
CA GLU A 35 6.17 7.44 -21.74
C GLU A 35 5.08 7.67 -20.68
N GLU A 36 4.10 6.78 -20.59
CA GLU A 36 3.16 6.85 -19.49
C GLU A 36 4.07 6.72 -18.28
N ASP A 37 4.14 7.79 -17.48
CA ASP A 37 4.89 7.76 -16.23
C ASP A 37 4.36 6.54 -15.47
N GLU A 38 5.23 5.54 -15.27
CA GLU A 38 4.82 4.24 -14.74
C GLU A 38 4.47 4.41 -13.26
N ASN A 39 3.16 4.55 -12.96
CA ASN A 39 2.69 4.74 -11.60
C ASN A 39 3.16 3.59 -10.68
N SER A 40 4.02 3.93 -9.73
CA SER A 40 4.58 3.02 -8.74
C SER A 40 3.83 3.16 -7.41
N PRO A 41 3.35 2.07 -6.81
CA PRO A 41 2.60 2.17 -5.56
C PRO A 41 3.50 2.66 -4.40
N PRO A 42 2.94 3.34 -3.38
CA PRO A 42 3.73 3.92 -2.30
C PRO A 42 4.42 2.84 -1.47
N LEU A 43 5.61 3.12 -0.95
CA LEU A 43 6.32 2.23 -0.04
C LEU A 43 5.97 2.56 1.41
N ILE A 44 5.52 1.55 2.17
CA ILE A 44 5.25 1.67 3.60
C ILE A 44 6.38 0.99 4.39
N TYR A 45 6.96 1.70 5.34
CA TYR A 45 7.90 1.14 6.31
C TYR A 45 7.48 1.45 7.74
N GLY A 46 7.65 0.48 8.64
CA GLY A 46 7.33 0.63 10.06
C GLY A 46 6.18 -0.28 10.51
N HIS A 47 5.59 0.03 11.67
CA HIS A 47 4.62 -0.84 12.32
C HIS A 47 3.56 -0.07 13.11
N VAL A 48 2.47 -0.77 13.43
CA VAL A 48 1.39 -0.33 14.30
C VAL A 48 1.30 -1.29 15.49
N ALA A 49 1.16 -0.74 16.68
CA ALA A 49 0.97 -1.47 17.93
C ALA A 49 -0.25 -0.93 18.69
N TYR A 50 -0.73 -1.70 19.67
CA TYR A 50 -1.75 -1.26 20.62
C TYR A 50 -1.11 -1.11 22.00
N GLU A 51 -0.90 0.13 22.43
CA GLU A 51 -0.14 0.44 23.63
C GLU A 51 -0.53 1.80 24.23
N SER A 52 -0.11 2.04 25.49
CA SER A 52 -0.22 3.35 26.13
C SER A 52 0.71 4.33 25.43
N TYR A 53 0.26 5.57 25.28
CA TYR A 53 1.02 6.63 24.61
C TYR A 53 1.26 7.79 25.56
N TRP A 54 2.51 8.24 25.65
CA TRP A 54 2.85 9.45 26.39
C TRP A 54 2.68 10.67 25.48
N ASP A 55 1.68 11.49 25.76
CA ASP A 55 1.45 12.72 25.00
C ASP A 55 2.33 13.83 25.56
N GLU A 56 3.32 14.26 24.76
CA GLU A 56 4.26 15.31 25.15
C GLU A 56 3.61 16.69 25.28
N ASP A 57 2.51 16.94 24.54
CA ASP A 57 1.84 18.25 24.55
C ASP A 57 1.00 18.44 25.81
N SER A 58 0.27 17.40 26.23
CA SER A 58 -0.52 17.43 27.48
C SER A 58 0.28 17.04 28.73
N GLY A 59 1.36 16.26 28.57
CA GLY A 59 2.13 15.70 29.68
C GLY A 59 1.40 14.57 30.42
N GLU A 60 0.47 13.90 29.75
CA GLU A 60 -0.33 12.81 30.30
C GLU A 60 -0.07 11.48 29.59
N LEU A 61 -0.20 10.38 30.33
CA LEU A 61 -0.24 9.05 29.73
C LEU A 61 -1.66 8.79 29.24
N LEU A 62 -1.84 8.67 27.93
CA LEU A 62 -3.11 8.35 27.33
C LEU A 62 -3.45 6.87 27.48
N GLU A 63 -4.75 6.60 27.56
CA GLU A 63 -5.29 5.25 27.54
C GLU A 63 -4.87 4.51 26.26
N PRO A 64 -4.71 3.19 26.31
CA PRO A 64 -4.13 2.48 25.18
C PRO A 64 -4.98 2.56 23.92
N GLY A 65 -4.27 2.85 22.85
CA GLY A 65 -4.81 3.05 21.52
C GLY A 65 -3.84 2.54 20.48
N LEU A 66 -4.18 2.75 19.22
CA LEU A 66 -3.26 2.41 18.14
C LEU A 66 -2.14 3.44 18.08
N VAL A 67 -0.90 2.95 18.12
CA VAL A 67 0.30 3.75 17.94
C VAL A 67 0.97 3.28 16.67
N SER A 68 1.05 4.17 15.67
CA SER A 68 1.81 3.94 14.45
C SER A 68 3.17 4.59 14.56
N THR A 69 4.23 3.83 14.27
CA THR A 69 5.55 4.35 13.90
C THR A 69 5.83 3.92 12.47
N SER A 70 5.21 4.63 11.53
CA SER A 70 5.31 4.31 10.11
C SER A 70 5.74 5.54 9.31
N ILE A 71 6.43 5.28 8.21
CA ILE A 71 6.75 6.24 7.16
C ILE A 71 6.20 5.69 5.85
N VAL A 72 5.68 6.58 5.03
CA VAL A 72 5.22 6.26 3.67
C VAL A 72 5.92 7.19 2.69
N TRP A 73 6.33 6.63 1.56
CA TRP A 73 6.98 7.38 0.51
C TRP A 73 6.47 6.92 -0.85
N ASP A 74 6.05 7.87 -1.65
CA ASP A 74 5.74 7.68 -3.07
C ASP A 74 6.88 8.26 -3.93
N TYR A 75 7.34 7.51 -4.93
CA TYR A 75 8.56 7.83 -5.68
C TYR A 75 8.30 8.79 -6.84
N ASP A 76 7.11 8.69 -7.43
CA ASP A 76 6.68 9.33 -8.65
C ASP A 76 5.49 10.28 -8.46
N GLY A 77 4.90 10.31 -7.26
CA GLY A 77 3.78 11.18 -6.94
C GLY A 77 3.70 11.63 -5.48
N GLU A 78 2.45 11.86 -5.04
CA GLU A 78 2.10 12.23 -3.67
C GLU A 78 1.18 11.19 -3.04
N VAL A 79 1.43 10.85 -1.77
CA VAL A 79 0.52 10.01 -0.98
C VAL A 79 -0.72 10.82 -0.57
N VAL A 80 -1.88 10.44 -1.09
CA VAL A 80 -3.16 11.14 -0.82
C VAL A 80 -3.95 10.52 0.33
N ALA A 81 -3.69 9.25 0.67
CA ALA A 81 -4.29 8.60 1.82
C ALA A 81 -3.30 7.65 2.49
N PHE A 82 -3.28 7.65 3.82
CA PHE A 82 -2.49 6.72 4.61
C PHE A 82 -3.23 6.41 5.91
N GLY A 83 -3.40 5.13 6.22
CA GLY A 83 -4.18 4.73 7.37
C GLY A 83 -4.21 3.24 7.61
N ILE A 84 -5.16 2.83 8.45
CA ILE A 84 -5.37 1.45 8.86
C ILE A 84 -6.74 0.96 8.42
N ASP A 85 -6.78 -0.29 7.99
CA ASP A 85 -7.96 -1.10 7.70
C ASP A 85 -7.95 -2.28 8.68
N TRP A 86 -8.80 -2.24 9.69
CA TRP A 86 -8.95 -3.28 10.71
C TRP A 86 -10.12 -4.22 10.41
N THR A 87 -11.02 -3.85 9.49
CA THR A 87 -12.10 -4.72 9.02
C THR A 87 -11.63 -5.70 7.94
N MET A 88 -10.44 -5.47 7.39
CA MET A 88 -9.80 -6.23 6.31
C MET A 88 -10.60 -6.23 5.00
N ASP A 89 -11.34 -5.15 4.73
CA ASP A 89 -12.13 -5.01 3.50
C ASP A 89 -11.41 -4.25 2.38
N GLY A 90 -10.18 -3.78 2.65
CA GLY A 90 -9.36 -3.01 1.72
C GLY A 90 -9.68 -1.51 1.68
N ILE A 91 -10.58 -1.03 2.54
CA ILE A 91 -10.90 0.38 2.71
C ILE A 91 -10.29 0.87 4.01
N ILE A 92 -9.60 2.02 3.97
CA ILE A 92 -9.05 2.65 5.16
C ILE A 92 -10.19 3.00 6.12
N ASP A 93 -10.23 2.33 7.27
CA ASP A 93 -11.18 2.59 8.34
C ASP A 93 -10.81 3.86 9.11
N GLN A 94 -9.51 4.11 9.31
CA GLN A 94 -9.01 5.35 9.87
C GLN A 94 -7.72 5.83 9.20
N ASN A 95 -7.76 7.08 8.75
CA ASN A 95 -6.57 7.79 8.29
C ASN A 95 -5.69 8.16 9.47
N PHE A 96 -4.38 8.00 9.29
CA PHE A 96 -3.41 8.66 10.14
C PHE A 96 -3.49 10.17 9.90
N THR A 97 -2.90 10.95 10.82
CA THR A 97 -2.83 12.42 10.73
C THR A 97 -1.38 12.85 10.92
N GLY A 98 -0.94 13.91 10.24
CA GLY A 98 0.42 14.46 10.38
C GLY A 98 1.26 14.33 9.12
N ASN A 99 2.58 14.40 9.25
CA ASN A 99 3.50 14.28 8.13
C ASN A 99 3.98 12.84 8.01
N TYR A 100 3.51 12.12 6.99
CA TYR A 100 3.84 10.70 6.82
C TYR A 100 5.18 10.43 6.13
N SER A 101 5.85 11.47 5.62
CA SER A 101 7.20 11.37 5.05
C SER A 101 8.30 11.34 6.11
N GLU A 102 7.93 11.46 7.38
CA GLU A 102 8.83 11.36 8.52
C GLU A 102 8.38 10.25 9.48
N LEU A 103 9.36 9.70 10.21
CA LEU A 103 9.08 8.72 11.25
C LEU A 103 8.55 9.46 12.49
N GLU A 104 7.23 9.49 12.63
CA GLU A 104 6.54 10.09 13.78
C GLU A 104 5.74 9.01 14.52
N TYR A 105 5.61 9.18 15.84
CA TYR A 105 4.68 8.40 16.65
C TYR A 105 3.28 9.00 16.50
N ARG A 106 2.36 8.25 15.92
CA ARG A 106 0.98 8.70 15.68
C ARG A 106 0.04 7.88 16.55
N TYR A 107 -0.54 8.55 17.55
CA TYR A 107 -1.56 7.98 18.41
C TYR A 107 -2.95 8.14 17.80
N MET A 108 -3.72 7.07 17.80
CA MET A 108 -5.12 7.06 17.44
C MET A 108 -5.94 6.46 18.58
N PRO A 109 -6.85 7.25 19.19
CA PRO A 109 -7.74 6.73 20.20
C PRO A 109 -8.73 5.76 19.58
N THR A 110 -8.97 4.64 20.26
CA THR A 110 -9.85 3.57 19.81
C THR A 110 -11.26 3.81 20.34
N ASN A 111 -12.00 4.72 19.70
CA ASN A 111 -13.37 5.05 20.09
C ASN A 111 -14.39 4.24 19.27
N GLY A 112 -14.91 3.13 19.82
CA GLY A 112 -16.03 2.37 19.19
C GLY A 112 -15.88 0.84 19.22
N ASP A 113 -16.67 0.14 18.40
CA ASP A 113 -16.68 -1.34 18.22
C ASP A 113 -15.44 -1.83 17.43
N TRP A 114 -14.26 -1.38 17.82
CA TRP A 114 -13.10 -1.27 16.92
C TRP A 114 -12.16 -2.49 16.85
N PHE A 115 -12.43 -3.56 17.60
CA PHE A 115 -11.62 -4.77 17.55
C PHE A 115 -12.48 -6.01 17.74
N ASN A 116 -12.25 -7.04 16.91
CA ASN A 116 -12.72 -8.41 17.18
C ASN A 116 -11.51 -9.35 17.33
N PRO A 117 -10.68 -9.13 18.37
CA PRO A 117 -9.44 -9.84 18.54
C PRO A 117 -9.71 -11.32 18.76
N GLN A 118 -8.90 -12.16 18.12
CA GLN A 118 -8.96 -13.60 18.24
C GLN A 118 -8.03 -14.04 19.37
N SER A 119 -8.53 -14.91 20.25
CA SER A 119 -7.67 -15.53 21.27
C SER A 119 -6.78 -16.57 20.63
N TYR A 120 -5.59 -16.72 21.18
CA TYR A 120 -4.73 -17.84 20.89
C TYR A 120 -4.16 -18.41 22.18
N ASP A 121 -4.05 -19.72 22.18
CA ASP A 121 -3.43 -20.49 23.24
C ASP A 121 -2.20 -21.18 22.65
N ASP A 122 -1.02 -20.65 22.98
CA ASP A 122 0.25 -21.31 22.68
C ASP A 122 0.58 -22.27 23.83
N VAL A 123 -0.08 -23.43 23.78
CA VAL A 123 0.01 -24.51 24.77
C VAL A 123 1.46 -24.98 25.00
N GLN A 124 2.36 -24.80 24.01
CA GLN A 124 3.75 -25.24 24.12
C GLN A 124 4.62 -24.24 24.89
N GLU A 125 4.33 -22.94 24.77
CA GLU A 125 5.09 -21.89 25.46
C GLU A 125 4.37 -21.37 26.73
N GLY A 126 3.16 -21.87 27.01
CA GLY A 126 2.35 -21.41 28.15
C GLY A 126 1.97 -19.94 28.04
N ARG A 127 1.82 -19.44 26.80
CA ARG A 127 1.46 -18.06 26.51
C ARG A 127 0.05 -18.04 25.97
N ASN A 128 -0.82 -17.32 26.68
CA ASN A 128 -2.11 -16.94 26.15
C ASN A 128 -2.07 -15.47 25.76
N GLY A 129 -2.75 -15.15 24.68
CA GLY A 129 -2.88 -13.78 24.25
C GLY A 129 -4.00 -13.63 23.24
N CYS A 130 -4.10 -12.43 22.72
CA CYS A 130 -5.07 -12.07 21.73
C CYS A 130 -4.35 -11.41 20.56
N TYR A 131 -4.84 -11.60 19.35
CA TYR A 131 -4.29 -10.91 18.20
C TYR A 131 -5.40 -10.45 17.25
N GLN A 132 -5.09 -9.43 16.46
CA GLN A 132 -5.91 -9.00 15.33
C GLN A 132 -5.01 -8.70 14.15
N PHE A 133 -5.44 -9.16 12.97
CA PHE A 133 -4.85 -8.72 11.73
C PHE A 133 -5.40 -7.36 11.35
N VAL A 134 -4.50 -6.49 10.90
CA VAL A 134 -4.82 -5.17 10.38
C VAL A 134 -4.01 -4.96 9.11
N ASN A 135 -4.50 -4.12 8.23
CA ASN A 135 -3.78 -3.65 7.06
C ASN A 135 -3.38 -2.20 7.27
N VAL A 136 -2.11 -1.87 7.12
CA VAL A 136 -1.68 -0.48 6.94
C VAL A 136 -1.70 -0.20 5.45
N ILE A 137 -2.49 0.78 5.01
CA ILE A 137 -2.74 1.05 3.60
C ILE A 137 -2.29 2.47 3.27
N ALA A 138 -1.60 2.60 2.14
CA ALA A 138 -1.25 3.87 1.50
C ALA A 138 -1.77 3.91 0.07
N ILE A 139 -2.22 5.07 -0.38
CA ILE A 139 -2.75 5.33 -1.72
C ILE A 139 -2.10 6.60 -2.27
N ASP A 140 -1.60 6.56 -3.50
CA ASP A 140 -1.06 7.71 -4.24
C ASP A 140 -2.13 8.49 -5.02
N ASP A 141 -1.73 9.63 -5.58
CA ASP A 141 -2.59 10.53 -6.36
C ASP A 141 -3.04 9.96 -7.70
N ASP A 142 -2.35 8.93 -8.20
CA ASP A 142 -2.70 8.18 -9.41
C ASP A 142 -3.51 6.89 -9.13
N GLY A 143 -3.84 6.65 -7.85
CA GLY A 143 -4.72 5.60 -7.38
C GLY A 143 -4.08 4.22 -7.21
N ALA A 144 -2.76 4.08 -7.34
CA ALA A 144 -2.07 2.88 -6.90
C ALA A 144 -1.99 2.85 -5.37
N SER A 145 -1.82 1.64 -4.83
CA SER A 145 -1.94 1.41 -3.40
C SER A 145 -1.02 0.30 -2.93
N THR A 146 -0.49 0.48 -1.73
CA THR A 146 0.23 -0.57 -1.01
C THR A 146 -0.53 -0.96 0.23
N ILE A 147 -0.67 -2.28 0.41
CA ILE A 147 -1.23 -2.90 1.60
C ILE A 147 -0.07 -3.58 2.35
N ASN A 148 0.14 -3.20 3.59
CA ASN A 148 1.11 -3.79 4.49
C ASN A 148 0.38 -4.51 5.65
N PRO A 149 0.14 -5.83 5.54
CA PRO A 149 -0.52 -6.60 6.58
C PRO A 149 0.32 -6.68 7.84
N GLN A 150 -0.30 -6.42 8.98
CA GLN A 150 0.33 -6.46 10.29
C GLN A 150 -0.52 -7.24 11.29
N THR A 151 0.11 -7.63 12.40
CA THR A 151 -0.58 -8.30 13.51
C THR A 151 -0.37 -7.47 14.75
N ILE A 152 -1.49 -7.08 15.37
CA ILE A 152 -1.51 -6.41 16.66
C ILE A 152 -1.79 -7.48 17.72
N SER A 153 -1.01 -7.45 18.81
CA SER A 153 -1.22 -8.36 19.94
C SER A 153 -1.79 -7.62 21.14
N PHE A 154 -2.71 -8.28 21.84
CA PHE A 154 -3.38 -7.81 23.06
C PHE A 154 -3.16 -8.82 24.17
N LYS A 155 -3.35 -8.37 25.41
CA LYS A 155 -3.42 -9.28 26.55
C LYS A 155 -4.78 -9.99 26.55
N GLU A 156 -4.77 -11.26 26.96
CA GLU A 156 -6.01 -11.92 27.35
C GLU A 156 -6.46 -11.36 28.71
N GLY A 157 -7.76 -11.11 28.88
CA GLY A 157 -8.30 -10.63 30.16
C GLY A 157 -8.04 -11.65 31.27
N GLU A 158 -7.50 -11.19 32.39
CA GLU A 158 -7.27 -12.04 33.56
C GLU A 158 -8.64 -12.57 34.03
N ASN A 159 -8.86 -13.88 33.89
CA ASN A 159 -9.99 -14.68 34.39
C ASN A 159 -11.20 -14.93 33.46
N THR A 160 -11.23 -14.45 32.21
CA THR A 160 -12.40 -14.66 31.33
C THR A 160 -12.14 -15.49 30.07
N GLY A 161 -10.88 -15.72 29.69
CA GLY A 161 -10.55 -16.41 28.42
C GLY A 161 -11.09 -15.68 27.18
N SER A 162 -11.45 -14.40 27.35
CA SER A 162 -12.04 -13.55 26.33
C SER A 162 -11.04 -12.49 25.96
N CYS A 163 -10.89 -12.23 24.67
CA CYS A 163 -10.12 -11.09 24.22
C CYS A 163 -10.88 -9.80 24.53
N THR A 164 -10.32 -9.03 25.46
CA THR A 164 -10.79 -7.71 25.82
C THR A 164 -9.76 -6.69 25.37
N THR A 165 -10.20 -5.48 25.01
CA THR A 165 -9.33 -4.37 24.63
C THR A 165 -8.65 -3.71 25.83
N GLU A 166 -8.61 -4.38 26.99
CA GLU A 166 -8.04 -3.85 28.23
C GLU A 166 -6.52 -3.87 28.18
N SER A 167 -5.92 -2.79 28.66
CA SER A 167 -4.50 -2.56 28.54
C SER A 167 -3.67 -3.16 29.67
N ARG A 168 -2.37 -3.27 29.41
CA ARG A 168 -1.35 -3.69 30.37
C ARG A 168 -1.12 -2.59 31.42
N GLU A 169 -1.69 -2.73 32.61
CA GLU A 169 -1.07 -2.13 33.79
C GLU A 169 0.25 -2.89 34.07
N GLY A 170 1.38 -2.19 34.01
CA GLY A 170 2.70 -2.76 34.31
C GLY A 170 3.83 -1.77 34.14
#